data_AF-X1HEV9-F1
#
_entry.id   AF-X1HEV9-F1
#
_cell.length_a   1.000
_cell.length_b   1.000
_cell.length_c   1.000
_cell.angle_alpha   90.00
_cell.angle_beta   90.00
_cell.angle_gamma   90.00
#
_symmetry.space_group_name_H-M   'P 1'
#
loop_
_entity.id
_entity.type
_entity.pdbx_description
1 polymer ?
#
loop_
_entity_poly.entity_id
_entity_poly.type
_entity_poly.pdbx_seq_one_letter_code
_entity_poly.pdbx_strand_id
1 'polypeptide(L)'
;LAYCWQGANDFPESVRSVFRDSKIGLFENIELLLAFPEYKVPLPGGKRASQSDIFILAKGNNQLVSITVEGKVSEPFGPTVAEWKSDNGRGKRQRLKSLCDELHLDKGKVDDIRYQLLHRTASAIIEAKRFKAENALMLVHSFSEENEGFEDYCQFLDLFGVKGEIDSAVFAKNIDGIDLFFVWVKEKQR
;
A
#
# COMPACT_ATOMS: atom_id res chain seq x y z
N LEU A 1 9.29 -12.56 2.73
CA LEU A 1 9.41 -11.44 1.78
C LEU A 1 10.75 -11.39 1.03
N ALA A 2 11.88 -11.01 1.65
CA ALA A 2 13.14 -10.72 0.94
C ALA A 2 13.63 -11.86 0.01
N TYR A 3 13.65 -13.11 0.50
CA TYR A 3 14.03 -14.28 -0.30
C TYR A 3 13.15 -14.47 -1.54
N CYS A 4 11.84 -14.26 -1.41
CA CYS A 4 10.89 -14.43 -2.50
C CYS A 4 11.13 -13.39 -3.61
N TRP A 5 11.21 -12.11 -3.24
CA TRP A 5 11.41 -11.02 -4.20
C TRP A 5 12.80 -11.03 -4.84
N GLN A 6 13.85 -11.30 -4.05
CA GLN A 6 15.20 -11.39 -4.59
C GLN A 6 15.37 -12.61 -5.51
N GLY A 7 14.77 -13.76 -5.16
CA GLY A 7 14.85 -14.98 -5.97
C GLY A 7 14.06 -14.90 -7.28
N ALA A 8 13.00 -14.09 -7.34
CA ALA A 8 12.23 -13.88 -8.56
C ALA A 8 12.97 -13.04 -9.60
N ASN A 9 13.88 -12.16 -9.18
CA ASN A 9 14.57 -11.18 -10.04
C ASN A 9 13.58 -10.31 -10.88
N ASP A 10 12.35 -10.18 -10.38
CA ASP A 10 11.19 -9.47 -10.93
C ASP A 10 10.06 -9.56 -9.85
N PHE A 11 8.81 -9.25 -10.19
CA PHE A 11 7.65 -9.61 -9.37
C PHE A 11 7.58 -11.13 -9.11
N PRO A 12 7.35 -11.57 -7.86
CA PRO A 12 7.02 -12.96 -7.57
C PRO A 12 5.84 -13.47 -8.40
N GLU A 13 5.82 -14.77 -8.75
CA GLU A 13 4.77 -15.34 -9.61
C GLU A 13 3.36 -15.22 -8.99
N SER A 14 3.26 -15.28 -7.65
CA SER A 14 2.02 -15.02 -6.91
C SER A 14 1.49 -13.61 -7.21
N VAL A 15 2.36 -12.60 -7.17
CA VAL A 15 2.02 -11.21 -7.51
C VAL A 15 1.70 -11.05 -8.99
N ARG A 16 2.53 -11.63 -9.88
CA ARG A 16 2.35 -11.56 -11.34
C ARG A 16 1.03 -12.20 -11.78
N SER A 17 0.61 -13.28 -11.13
CA SER A 17 -0.67 -13.92 -11.38
C SER A 17 -1.85 -13.00 -11.03
N VAL A 18 -1.83 -12.33 -9.88
CA VAL A 18 -2.89 -11.37 -9.50
C VAL A 18 -2.99 -10.22 -10.49
N PHE A 19 -1.84 -9.68 -10.93
CA PHE A 19 -1.82 -8.62 -11.95
C PHE A 19 -2.44 -9.07 -13.28
N ARG A 20 -2.07 -10.26 -13.77
CA ARG A 20 -2.63 -10.84 -15.00
C ARG A 20 -4.13 -11.09 -14.88
N ASP A 21 -4.58 -11.62 -13.74
CA ASP A 21 -5.97 -12.04 -13.55
C ASP A 21 -6.91 -10.87 -13.24
N SER A 22 -6.37 -9.71 -12.85
CA SER A 22 -7.14 -8.50 -12.54
C SER A 22 -7.93 -7.92 -13.72
N LYS A 23 -7.52 -8.19 -14.96
CA LYS A 23 -8.05 -7.57 -16.19
C LYS A 23 -7.96 -6.04 -16.22
N ILE A 24 -7.11 -5.45 -15.36
CA ILE A 24 -6.80 -4.02 -15.40
C ILE A 24 -5.67 -3.82 -16.40
N GLY A 25 -5.92 -3.10 -17.50
CA GLY A 25 -4.95 -2.93 -18.59
C GLY A 25 -3.60 -2.34 -18.16
N LEU A 26 -3.57 -1.58 -17.06
CA LEU A 26 -2.33 -1.09 -16.44
C LEU A 26 -1.40 -2.24 -16.00
N PHE A 27 -1.97 -3.34 -15.50
CA PHE A 27 -1.23 -4.44 -14.87
C PHE A 27 -0.91 -5.61 -15.81
N GLU A 28 -1.56 -5.68 -16.98
CA GLU A 28 -1.41 -6.79 -17.94
C GLU A 28 0.05 -7.02 -18.35
N ASN A 29 0.79 -5.93 -18.62
CA ASN A 29 2.18 -5.96 -19.05
C ASN A 29 3.07 -5.10 -18.13
N ILE A 30 2.79 -5.13 -16.81
CA ILE A 30 3.57 -4.33 -15.86
C ILE A 30 5.03 -4.81 -15.78
N GLU A 31 5.94 -3.86 -15.91
CA GLU A 31 7.39 -4.03 -15.89
C GLU A 31 7.95 -3.45 -14.60
N LEU A 32 8.71 -4.24 -13.84
CA LEU A 32 9.47 -3.76 -12.69
C LEU A 32 10.71 -3.01 -13.19
N LEU A 33 10.80 -1.71 -12.91
CA LEU A 33 11.97 -0.91 -13.30
C LEU A 33 13.04 -0.89 -12.21
N LEU A 34 12.61 -0.61 -10.97
CA LEU A 34 13.48 -0.51 -9.79
C LEU A 34 12.73 -1.01 -8.55
N ALA A 35 13.42 -1.72 -7.67
CA ALA A 35 12.92 -2.14 -6.37
C ALA A 35 13.94 -1.81 -5.27
N PHE A 36 13.49 -1.14 -4.22
CA PHE A 36 14.32 -0.72 -3.09
C PHE A 36 13.77 -1.34 -1.80
N PRO A 37 14.55 -2.18 -1.10
CA PRO A 37 14.15 -2.68 0.21
C PRO A 37 14.22 -1.57 1.26
N GLU A 38 13.40 -1.68 2.30
CA GLU A 38 13.44 -0.83 3.50
C GLU A 38 13.37 0.69 3.17
N TYR A 39 12.55 1.04 2.18
CA TYR A 39 12.52 2.37 1.60
C TYR A 39 11.81 3.38 2.51
N LYS A 40 12.45 4.54 2.71
CA LYS A 40 11.95 5.59 3.60
C LYS A 40 11.35 6.76 2.84
N VAL A 41 10.05 7.00 3.04
CA VAL A 41 9.32 8.14 2.51
C VAL A 41 9.11 9.19 3.60
N PRO A 42 9.66 10.40 3.47
CA PRO A 42 9.33 11.52 4.33
C PRO A 42 7.85 11.88 4.17
N LEU A 43 7.09 11.81 5.25
CA LEU A 43 5.67 12.15 5.21
C LEU A 43 5.42 13.58 5.72
N PRO A 44 4.36 14.27 5.28
CA PRO A 44 4.01 15.60 5.77
C PRO A 44 3.44 15.60 7.19
N GLY A 45 3.76 16.62 7.99
CA GLY A 45 3.22 16.79 9.35
C GLY A 45 3.96 16.06 10.47
N GLY A 46 5.18 15.57 10.24
CA GLY A 46 6.01 14.93 11.27
C GLY A 46 7.47 14.71 10.86
N LYS A 47 8.34 14.38 11.82
CA LYS A 47 9.79 14.21 11.60
C LYS A 47 10.20 12.80 11.14
N ARG A 48 9.40 11.77 11.43
CA ARG A 48 9.75 10.36 11.16
C ARG A 48 9.18 9.89 9.83
N ALA A 49 10.01 9.36 8.94
CA ALA A 49 9.58 8.78 7.67
C ALA A 49 8.68 7.54 7.87
N SER A 50 7.89 7.21 6.85
CA SER A 50 7.34 5.86 6.67
C SER A 50 8.44 4.98 6.09
N GLN A 51 8.57 3.74 6.55
CA GLN A 51 9.55 2.78 6.01
C GLN A 51 8.85 1.53 5.53
N SER A 52 8.60 1.36 4.23
CA SER A 52 7.98 0.17 3.64
C SER A 52 8.99 -0.94 3.42
N ASP A 53 8.55 -2.19 3.43
CA ASP A 53 9.46 -3.32 3.21
C ASP A 53 10.10 -3.28 1.82
N ILE A 54 9.32 -2.93 0.79
CA ILE A 54 9.82 -2.68 -0.56
C ILE A 54 9.09 -1.48 -1.17
N PHE A 55 9.83 -0.59 -1.80
CA PHE A 55 9.30 0.38 -2.75
C PHE A 55 9.67 -0.03 -4.17
N ILE A 56 8.72 0.03 -5.09
CA ILE A 56 8.93 -0.31 -6.49
C ILE A 56 8.50 0.86 -7.37
N LEU A 57 9.33 1.20 -8.33
CA LEU A 57 8.93 1.98 -9.50
C LEU A 57 8.74 1.01 -10.65
N ALA A 58 7.53 0.98 -11.19
CA ALA A 58 7.15 0.11 -12.30
C ALA A 58 6.59 0.93 -13.46
N LYS A 59 6.42 0.27 -14.61
CA LYS A 59 5.78 0.85 -15.79
C LYS A 59 4.72 -0.11 -16.32
N GLY A 60 3.50 0.37 -16.51
CA GLY A 60 2.38 -0.38 -17.07
C GLY A 60 1.66 0.50 -18.07
N ASN A 61 1.29 -0.04 -19.24
CA ASN A 61 0.61 0.71 -20.30
C ASN A 61 1.25 2.10 -20.62
N ASN A 62 2.59 2.16 -20.66
CA ASN A 62 3.38 3.38 -20.87
C ASN A 62 3.20 4.48 -19.80
N GLN A 63 2.68 4.14 -18.63
CA GLN A 63 2.54 5.02 -17.47
C GLN A 63 3.38 4.49 -16.32
N LEU A 64 3.89 5.39 -15.47
CA LEU A 64 4.64 4.97 -14.29
C LEU A 64 3.66 4.56 -13.18
N VAL A 65 4.10 3.60 -12.36
CA VAL A 65 3.38 3.10 -11.19
C VAL A 65 4.30 3.15 -9.99
N SER A 66 3.89 3.89 -8.97
CA SER A 66 4.55 3.94 -7.67
C SER A 66 3.95 2.89 -6.75
N ILE A 67 4.73 1.92 -6.29
CA ILE A 67 4.23 0.79 -5.51
C ILE A 67 4.93 0.74 -4.16
N THR A 68 4.17 0.73 -3.07
CA THR A 68 4.66 0.27 -1.77
C THR A 68 4.18 -1.14 -1.49
N VAL A 69 5.11 -2.00 -1.08
CA VAL A 69 4.84 -3.38 -0.67
C VAL A 69 5.05 -3.52 0.83
N GLU A 70 4.09 -4.15 1.49
CA GLU A 70 4.19 -4.57 2.89
C GLU A 70 4.04 -6.10 2.96
N GLY A 71 5.03 -6.78 3.54
CA GLY A 71 4.97 -8.19 3.87
C GLY A 71 4.24 -8.42 5.18
N LYS A 72 3.45 -9.50 5.26
CA LYS A 72 2.83 -9.94 6.52
C LYS A 72 2.90 -11.44 6.68
N VAL A 73 3.16 -11.94 7.88
CA VAL A 73 3.10 -13.39 8.17
C VAL A 73 1.96 -13.70 9.11
N SER A 74 2.06 -13.26 10.36
CA SER A 74 1.02 -13.40 11.39
C SER A 74 1.00 -12.21 12.35
N GLU A 75 1.92 -11.27 12.18
CA GLU A 75 1.93 -10.03 12.92
C GLU A 75 0.85 -9.06 12.42
N PRO A 76 0.20 -8.31 13.32
CA PRO A 76 -0.77 -7.30 12.92
C PRO A 76 -0.10 -6.15 12.14
N PHE A 77 -0.91 -5.30 11.50
CA PHE A 77 -0.46 -4.03 10.91
C PHE A 77 -0.11 -2.95 11.96
N GLY A 78 0.27 -3.37 13.17
CA GLY A 78 0.52 -2.50 14.31
C GLY A 78 -0.76 -1.89 14.91
N PRO A 79 -0.64 -0.76 15.62
CA PRO A 79 -1.76 -0.18 16.34
C PRO A 79 -2.79 0.45 15.39
N THR A 80 -4.03 0.56 15.87
CA THR A 80 -5.05 1.41 15.23
C THR A 80 -4.67 2.88 15.34
N VAL A 81 -5.33 3.75 14.57
CA VAL A 81 -5.13 5.20 14.67
C VAL A 81 -5.49 5.69 16.08
N ALA A 82 -6.57 5.17 16.68
CA ALA A 82 -7.00 5.50 18.03
C ALA A 82 -5.94 5.16 19.08
N GLU A 83 -5.40 3.94 19.04
CA GLU A 83 -4.32 3.50 19.92
C GLU A 83 -3.07 4.35 19.71
N TRP A 84 -2.69 4.59 18.45
CA TRP A 84 -1.51 5.37 18.10
C TRP A 84 -1.59 6.83 18.58
N LYS A 85 -2.76 7.46 18.54
CA LYS A 85 -2.95 8.87 18.92
C LYS A 85 -3.31 9.09 20.40
N SER A 86 -3.34 8.03 21.22
CA SER A 86 -3.79 8.04 22.62
C SER A 86 -3.11 9.10 23.52
N ASP A 87 -1.82 9.37 23.31
CA ASP A 87 -1.06 10.42 24.03
C ASP A 87 -1.33 11.87 23.55
N ASN A 88 -2.21 12.06 22.56
CA ASN A 88 -2.72 13.35 22.06
C ASN A 88 -1.65 14.42 21.80
N GLY A 89 -0.46 14.04 21.34
CA GLY A 89 0.57 15.00 20.96
C GLY A 89 0.15 15.88 19.77
N ARG A 90 0.43 17.20 19.82
CA ARG A 90 0.16 18.14 18.70
C ARG A 90 0.70 17.62 17.36
N GLY A 91 1.90 17.03 17.37
CA GLY A 91 2.53 16.46 16.17
C GLY A 91 1.76 15.27 15.58
N LYS A 92 1.22 14.36 16.40
CA LYS A 92 0.42 13.23 15.90
C LYS A 92 -0.87 13.70 15.25
N ARG A 93 -1.53 14.71 15.82
CA ARG A 93 -2.74 15.30 15.21
C ARG A 93 -2.45 15.95 13.86
N GLN A 94 -1.34 16.66 13.74
CA GLN A 94 -0.93 17.28 12.48
C GLN A 94 -0.57 16.22 11.44
N ARG A 95 0.24 15.23 11.81
CA ARG A 95 0.56 14.07 10.97
C ARG A 95 -0.71 13.38 10.46
N LEU A 96 -1.64 13.04 11.36
CA LEU A 96 -2.88 12.37 10.96
C LEU A 96 -3.71 13.24 10.01
N LYS A 97 -3.82 14.54 10.29
CA LYS A 97 -4.50 15.47 9.38
C LYS A 97 -3.85 15.43 8.00
N SER A 98 -2.52 15.56 7.91
CA SER A 98 -1.80 15.52 6.64
C SER A 98 -1.98 14.20 5.88
N LEU A 99 -2.02 13.05 6.57
CA LEU A 99 -2.28 11.76 5.93
C LEU A 99 -3.71 11.66 5.39
N CYS A 100 -4.70 12.10 6.17
CA CYS A 100 -6.09 12.12 5.74
C CYS A 100 -6.29 13.09 4.57
N ASP A 101 -5.67 14.27 4.62
CA ASP A 101 -5.68 15.25 3.51
C ASP A 101 -5.06 14.63 2.25
N GLU A 102 -3.88 14.01 2.35
CA GLU A 102 -3.18 13.37 1.22
C GLU A 102 -4.01 12.27 0.56
N LEU A 103 -4.78 11.51 1.35
CA LEU A 103 -5.59 10.40 0.88
C LEU A 103 -7.06 10.79 0.58
N HIS A 104 -7.43 12.05 0.74
CA HIS A 104 -8.81 12.54 0.69
C HIS A 104 -9.76 11.68 1.56
N LEU A 105 -9.40 11.48 2.83
CA LEU A 105 -10.16 10.70 3.81
C LEU A 105 -10.73 11.59 4.91
N ASP A 106 -11.91 11.22 5.40
CA ASP A 106 -12.50 11.85 6.58
C ASP A 106 -11.78 11.35 7.84
N LYS A 107 -11.07 12.26 8.51
CA LYS A 107 -10.37 11.98 9.77
C LYS A 107 -11.30 11.46 10.87
N GLY A 108 -12.60 11.73 10.82
CA GLY A 108 -13.58 11.19 11.76
C GLY A 108 -13.83 9.69 11.63
N LYS A 109 -13.39 9.06 10.53
CA LYS A 109 -13.68 7.65 10.20
C LYS A 109 -12.48 6.71 10.29
N VAL A 110 -11.30 7.22 10.67
CA VAL A 110 -10.06 6.44 10.60
C VAL A 110 -9.63 5.81 11.92
N ASP A 111 -10.37 6.01 13.01
CA ASP A 111 -9.92 5.68 14.36
C ASP A 111 -9.64 4.19 14.57
N ASP A 112 -10.48 3.33 13.99
CA ASP A 112 -10.35 1.87 14.09
C ASP A 112 -9.39 1.27 13.04
N ILE A 113 -8.88 2.09 12.13
CA ILE A 113 -8.01 1.62 11.04
C ILE A 113 -6.58 1.43 11.54
N ARG A 114 -5.92 0.39 11.04
CA ARG A 114 -4.48 0.16 11.27
C ARG A 114 -3.65 1.31 10.70
N TYR A 115 -2.93 2.01 11.57
CA TYR A 115 -2.17 3.22 11.19
C TYR A 115 -1.14 2.95 10.09
N GLN A 116 -0.58 1.74 10.04
CA GLN A 116 0.38 1.35 9.02
C GLN A 116 -0.21 1.41 7.60
N LEU A 117 -1.46 0.95 7.39
CA LEU A 117 -2.11 0.94 6.07
C LEU A 117 -2.28 2.36 5.49
N LEU A 118 -2.68 3.31 6.34
CA LEU A 118 -2.73 4.74 5.97
C LEU A 118 -1.35 5.26 5.55
N HIS A 119 -0.33 4.92 6.33
CA HIS A 119 1.03 5.40 6.11
C HIS A 119 1.63 4.84 4.81
N ARG A 120 1.40 3.56 4.50
CA ARG A 120 1.87 2.93 3.25
C ARG A 120 1.20 3.52 2.04
N THR A 121 -0.12 3.64 2.10
CA THR A 121 -0.90 4.21 1.00
C THR A 121 -0.50 5.66 0.72
N ALA A 122 -0.33 6.49 1.76
CA ALA A 122 0.17 7.85 1.59
C ALA A 122 1.60 7.88 1.01
N SER A 123 2.45 6.91 1.38
CA SER A 123 3.81 6.79 0.84
C SER A 123 3.81 6.50 -0.66
N ALA A 124 2.92 5.61 -1.14
CA ALA A 124 2.74 5.35 -2.58
C ALA A 124 2.32 6.62 -3.33
N ILE A 125 1.36 7.37 -2.81
CA ILE A 125 0.88 8.61 -3.43
C ILE A 125 1.97 9.69 -3.45
N ILE A 126 2.70 9.88 -2.36
CA ILE A 126 3.76 10.89 -2.26
C ILE A 126 4.91 10.58 -3.23
N GLU A 127 5.32 9.32 -3.32
CA GLU A 127 6.34 8.93 -4.29
C GLU A 127 5.81 8.98 -5.73
N ALA A 128 4.53 8.67 -5.97
CA ALA A 128 3.91 8.91 -7.27
C ALA A 128 4.01 10.40 -7.67
N LYS A 129 3.67 11.32 -6.77
CA LYS A 129 3.85 12.77 -6.99
C LYS A 129 5.31 13.13 -7.29
N ARG A 130 6.26 12.55 -6.55
CA ARG A 130 7.70 12.83 -6.70
C ARG A 130 8.27 12.32 -8.02
N PHE A 131 7.89 11.12 -8.44
CA PHE A 131 8.34 10.51 -9.70
C PHE A 131 7.46 10.89 -10.91
N LYS A 132 6.42 11.69 -10.69
CA LYS A 132 5.40 12.04 -11.69
C LYS A 132 4.73 10.80 -12.28
N ALA A 133 4.47 9.80 -11.43
CA ALA A 133 3.71 8.62 -11.81
C ALA A 133 2.21 8.93 -11.80
N GLU A 134 1.51 8.44 -12.82
CA GLU A 134 0.06 8.57 -12.95
C GLU A 134 -0.69 7.56 -12.08
N ASN A 135 0.01 6.58 -11.52
CA ASN A 135 -0.58 5.49 -10.75
C ASN A 135 0.17 5.25 -9.44
N ALA A 136 -0.57 4.89 -8.40
CA ALA A 136 -0.05 4.45 -7.12
C ALA A 136 -0.69 3.13 -6.70
N LEU A 137 0.08 2.25 -6.07
CA LEU A 137 -0.39 0.96 -5.57
C LEU A 137 0.14 0.71 -4.15
N MET A 138 -0.76 0.35 -3.24
CA MET A 138 -0.39 -0.27 -1.97
C MET A 138 -0.68 -1.77 -2.08
N LEU A 139 0.39 -2.57 -2.02
CA LEU A 139 0.35 -4.02 -2.14
C LEU A 139 0.68 -4.65 -0.80
N VAL A 140 -0.21 -5.52 -0.31
CA VAL A 140 0.09 -6.43 0.80
C VAL A 140 0.49 -7.78 0.22
N HIS A 141 1.68 -8.27 0.57
CA HIS A 141 2.13 -9.61 0.26
C HIS A 141 2.12 -10.45 1.54
N SER A 142 1.03 -11.20 1.75
CA SER A 142 0.82 -12.04 2.91
C SER A 142 1.44 -13.43 2.71
N PHE A 143 2.15 -13.91 3.73
CA PHE A 143 2.69 -15.26 3.89
C PHE A 143 1.89 -16.05 4.93
N SER A 144 0.75 -15.52 5.38
CA SER A 144 -0.15 -16.17 6.33
C SER A 144 -0.93 -17.30 5.68
N GLU A 145 -0.98 -18.47 6.33
CA GLU A 145 -1.87 -19.56 5.90
C GLU A 145 -3.35 -19.21 6.18
N GLU A 146 -3.63 -18.48 7.25
CA GLU A 146 -4.98 -18.15 7.72
C GLU A 146 -5.48 -16.77 7.27
N ASN A 147 -4.76 -16.12 6.34
CA ASN A 147 -5.06 -14.77 5.84
C ASN A 147 -5.10 -13.71 6.95
N GLU A 148 -4.23 -13.84 7.95
CA GLU A 148 -4.15 -12.89 9.06
C GLU A 148 -3.95 -11.45 8.55
N GLY A 149 -4.69 -10.52 9.14
CA GLY A 149 -4.72 -9.11 8.75
C GLY A 149 -5.59 -8.77 7.53
N PHE A 150 -6.18 -9.75 6.85
CA PHE A 150 -7.05 -9.46 5.69
C PHE A 150 -8.30 -8.66 6.07
N GLU A 151 -8.89 -8.92 7.24
CA GLU A 151 -10.05 -8.16 7.74
C GLU A 151 -9.69 -6.68 7.98
N ASP A 152 -8.53 -6.40 8.59
CA ASP A 152 -8.02 -5.03 8.77
C ASP A 152 -7.81 -4.32 7.40
N TYR A 153 -7.32 -5.06 6.40
CA TYR A 153 -7.17 -4.55 5.03
C TYR A 153 -8.53 -4.23 4.39
N CYS A 154 -9.53 -5.10 4.52
CA CYS A 154 -10.89 -4.84 4.03
C CYS A 154 -11.51 -3.61 4.70
N GLN A 155 -11.41 -3.50 6.03
CA GLN A 155 -11.91 -2.35 6.79
C GLN A 155 -11.24 -1.04 6.32
N PHE A 156 -9.96 -1.09 5.95
CA PHE A 156 -9.27 0.06 5.37
C PHE A 156 -9.78 0.41 3.97
N LEU A 157 -10.00 -0.57 3.11
CA LEU A 157 -10.53 -0.38 1.76
C LEU A 157 -11.94 0.20 1.75
N ASP A 158 -12.76 -0.13 2.75
CA ASP A 158 -14.11 0.45 2.93
C ASP A 158 -14.08 1.98 3.06
N LEU A 159 -12.98 2.57 3.55
CA LEU A 159 -12.82 4.03 3.56
C LEU A 159 -12.79 4.66 2.16
N PHE A 160 -12.44 3.88 1.14
CA PHE A 160 -12.43 4.28 -0.26
C PHE A 160 -13.70 3.81 -1.00
N GLY A 161 -14.63 3.14 -0.31
CA GLY A 161 -15.87 2.63 -0.89
C GLY A 161 -15.66 1.40 -1.79
N VAL A 162 -14.56 0.68 -1.62
CA VAL A 162 -14.24 -0.53 -2.40
C VAL A 162 -14.08 -1.73 -1.48
N LYS A 163 -14.33 -2.93 -2.01
CA LYS A 163 -14.19 -4.19 -1.27
C LYS A 163 -12.83 -4.81 -1.54
N GLY A 164 -12.21 -5.36 -0.49
CA GLY A 164 -11.02 -6.19 -0.63
C GLY A 164 -11.38 -7.63 -0.96
N GLU A 165 -10.65 -8.24 -1.89
CA GLU A 165 -10.67 -9.67 -2.16
C GLU A 165 -9.23 -10.21 -2.15
N ILE A 166 -9.05 -11.44 -1.64
CA ILE A 166 -7.74 -12.11 -1.67
C ILE A 166 -7.35 -12.36 -3.13
N ASP A 167 -6.05 -12.19 -3.44
CA ASP A 167 -5.49 -12.40 -4.77
C ASP A 167 -6.18 -11.55 -5.85
N SER A 168 -6.52 -10.31 -5.49
CA SER A 168 -7.19 -9.35 -6.38
C SER A 168 -6.50 -8.00 -6.40
N ALA A 169 -6.68 -7.29 -7.52
CA ALA A 169 -6.34 -5.88 -7.65
C ALA A 169 -7.62 -5.08 -7.83
N VAL A 170 -7.73 -3.96 -7.11
CA VAL A 170 -8.91 -3.08 -7.16
C VAL A 170 -8.48 -1.63 -7.35
N PHE A 171 -9.18 -0.92 -8.25
CA PHE A 171 -9.09 0.53 -8.36
C PHE A 171 -9.91 1.17 -7.23
N ALA A 172 -9.27 2.05 -6.45
CA ALA A 172 -9.91 2.75 -5.34
C ALA A 172 -10.55 4.06 -5.80
N LYS A 173 -9.73 5.01 -6.23
CA LYS A 173 -10.14 6.33 -6.74
C LYS A 173 -8.96 7.07 -7.37
N ASN A 174 -9.24 8.16 -8.07
CA ASN A 174 -8.23 9.13 -8.49
C ASN A 174 -7.98 10.15 -7.36
N ILE A 175 -6.71 10.42 -7.05
CA ILE A 175 -6.25 11.41 -6.08
C ILE A 175 -5.30 12.38 -6.79
N ASP A 176 -5.73 13.61 -7.01
CA ASP A 176 -4.93 14.66 -7.65
C ASP A 176 -4.32 14.26 -9.00
N GLY A 177 -5.05 13.49 -9.81
CA GLY A 177 -4.56 12.97 -11.09
C GLY A 177 -3.77 11.66 -11.01
N ILE A 178 -3.71 11.04 -9.83
CA ILE A 178 -3.05 9.74 -9.60
C ILE A 178 -4.10 8.68 -9.32
N ASP A 179 -4.15 7.65 -10.16
CA ASP A 179 -5.03 6.50 -9.94
C ASP A 179 -4.47 5.59 -8.84
N LEU A 180 -5.22 5.46 -7.75
CA LEU A 180 -4.84 4.63 -6.60
C LEU A 180 -5.45 3.24 -6.72
N PHE A 181 -4.60 2.22 -6.55
CA PHE A 181 -4.97 0.81 -6.53
C PHE A 181 -4.59 0.16 -5.21
N PHE A 182 -5.28 -0.93 -4.89
CA PHE A 182 -4.95 -1.82 -3.78
C PHE A 182 -4.85 -3.25 -4.26
N VAL A 183 -3.87 -3.99 -3.71
CA VAL A 183 -3.67 -5.40 -4.01
C VAL A 183 -3.40 -6.16 -2.73
N TRP A 184 -4.08 -7.29 -2.56
CA TRP A 184 -3.70 -8.30 -1.59
C TRP A 184 -3.26 -9.56 -2.33
N VAL A 185 -2.06 -10.05 -2.01
CA VAL A 185 -1.51 -11.29 -2.55
C VAL A 185 -1.24 -12.25 -1.40
N LYS A 186 -1.75 -13.47 -1.50
CA LYS A 186 -1.36 -14.58 -0.65
C LYS A 186 -0.23 -15.35 -1.32
N GLU A 187 0.89 -15.50 -0.62
CA GLU A 187 1.98 -16.33 -1.07
C GLU A 187 1.55 -17.80 -1.11
N LYS A 188 1.86 -18.48 -2.20
CA LYS A 188 1.61 -19.92 -2.34
C LYS A 188 2.83 -20.65 -1.82
N GLN A 189 2.66 -21.50 -0.81
CA GLN A 189 3.72 -22.39 -0.36
C GLN A 189 4.13 -23.31 -1.53
N ARG A 190 5.44 -23.51 -1.69
CA ARG A 190 6.00 -24.49 -2.62
C ARG A 190 6.00 -25.88 -2.02
#